data_AF-A0A956KP40-F1
#
_entry.id   AF-A0A956KP40-F1
#
_cell.length_a   1.000
_cell.length_b   1.000
_cell.length_c   1.000
_cell.angle_alpha   90.00
_cell.angle_beta   90.00
_cell.angle_gamma   90.00
#
_symmetry.space_group_name_H-M   'P 1'
#
loop_
_entity.id
_entity.type
_entity.pdbx_description
1 polymer ?
#
loop_
_entity_poly.entity_id
_entity_poly.type
_entity_poly.pdbx_seq_one_letter_code
_entity_poly.pdbx_strand_id
1 'polypeptide(L)'
;FEVLGGQVDLQFDDNATLVKVEVVSMEIADILDQDCEINFLLTATVSLTDIMMMNNGADFPVSFGHNQADHDAGVAMGMTNIPHPVLTTAQITATTDPNMPGMPSDLNLDGNLPPMAVDATGAGASLDLTFDDANFVIAMDTFMVTDPIQVDIDFQLRGLQGTVTLTP
;
A
#
# COMPACT_ATOMS: atom_id res chain seq x y z
N PHE A 1 5.22 6.10 -1.88
CA PHE A 1 5.11 5.50 -3.23
C PHE A 1 3.82 5.93 -3.89
N GLU A 2 3.75 5.81 -5.22
CA GLU A 2 2.56 6.13 -6.02
C GLU A 2 1.71 4.86 -6.20
N VAL A 3 0.40 5.00 -6.07
CA VAL A 3 -0.57 3.94 -6.38
C VAL A 3 -0.92 4.04 -7.85
N LEU A 4 -0.73 2.96 -8.61
CA LEU A 4 -0.95 2.90 -10.06
C LEU A 4 -2.38 2.50 -10.42
N GLY A 5 -3.02 1.69 -9.56
CA GLY A 5 -4.35 1.17 -9.79
C GLY A 5 -4.80 0.27 -8.64
N GLY A 6 -5.99 -0.34 -8.76
CA GLY A 6 -6.50 -1.26 -7.74
C GLY A 6 -7.97 -1.60 -7.90
N GLN A 7 -8.47 -2.42 -6.96
CA GLN A 7 -9.87 -2.74 -6.78
C GLN A 7 -10.28 -2.42 -5.35
N VAL A 8 -11.41 -1.72 -5.21
CA VAL A 8 -11.97 -1.28 -3.94
C VAL A 8 -13.47 -1.50 -3.97
N ASP A 9 -14.01 -2.08 -2.92
CA ASP A 9 -15.44 -2.27 -2.74
C ASP A 9 -16.00 -1.14 -1.84
N LEU A 10 -17.07 -0.50 -2.31
CA LEU A 10 -17.75 0.59 -1.61
C LEU A 10 -19.19 0.20 -1.30
N GLN A 11 -19.58 0.30 -0.03
CA GLN A 11 -20.94 0.03 0.41
C GLN A 11 -21.53 1.22 1.18
N PHE A 12 -22.68 1.69 0.73
CA PHE A 12 -23.53 2.65 1.43
C PHE A 12 -24.51 1.88 2.32
N ASP A 13 -24.70 2.32 3.56
CA ASP A 13 -25.74 1.75 4.43
C ASP A 13 -27.13 2.34 4.14
N ASP A 14 -28.18 1.54 4.31
CA ASP A 14 -29.57 1.93 3.98
C ASP A 14 -30.08 3.13 4.81
N ASN A 15 -29.45 3.39 5.95
CA ASN A 15 -29.76 4.47 6.89
C ASN A 15 -28.83 5.67 6.77
N ALA A 16 -27.99 5.73 5.73
CA ALA A 16 -27.12 6.86 5.39
C ALA A 16 -26.25 7.36 6.56
N THR A 17 -25.78 6.44 7.41
CA THR A 17 -24.99 6.74 8.60
C THR A 17 -23.52 6.40 8.40
N LEU A 18 -23.21 5.36 7.65
CA LEU A 18 -21.86 4.87 7.41
C LEU A 18 -21.65 4.48 5.95
N VAL A 19 -20.51 4.90 5.42
CA VAL A 19 -19.94 4.27 4.23
C VAL A 19 -18.83 3.32 4.66
N LYS A 20 -18.83 2.14 4.04
CA LYS A 20 -17.84 1.08 4.21
C LYS A 20 -16.98 0.99 2.96
N VAL A 21 -15.68 0.90 3.16
CA VAL A 21 -14.68 0.82 2.10
C VAL A 21 -13.78 -0.36 2.39
N GLU A 22 -13.62 -1.24 1.42
CA GLU A 22 -12.73 -2.39 1.50
C GLU A 22 -11.75 -2.37 0.34
N VAL A 23 -10.45 -2.40 0.66
CA VAL A 23 -9.40 -2.47 -0.35
C VAL A 23 -9.18 -3.93 -0.70
N VAL A 24 -9.57 -4.34 -1.90
CA VAL A 24 -9.38 -5.71 -2.39
C VAL A 24 -7.94 -5.90 -2.87
N SER A 25 -7.47 -4.98 -3.72
CA SER A 25 -6.11 -4.94 -4.22
C SER A 25 -5.66 -3.53 -4.61
N MET A 26 -4.37 -3.25 -4.52
CA MET A 26 -3.74 -2.06 -5.08
C MET A 26 -2.41 -2.43 -5.74
N GLU A 27 -2.17 -1.84 -6.90
CA GLU A 27 -0.91 -1.89 -7.62
C GLU A 27 -0.09 -0.65 -7.26
N ILE A 28 1.16 -0.86 -6.87
CA ILE A 28 2.06 0.19 -6.39
C ILE A 28 3.23 0.29 -7.35
N ALA A 29 3.68 1.52 -7.62
CA ALA A 29 4.84 1.75 -8.46
C ALA A 29 6.10 1.10 -7.90
N ASP A 30 6.95 0.60 -8.79
CA ASP A 30 8.22 -0.03 -8.46
C ASP A 30 9.15 0.91 -7.67
N ILE A 31 10.00 0.30 -6.85
CA ILE A 31 11.06 0.94 -6.08
C ILE A 31 12.39 0.40 -6.61
N LEU A 32 12.88 1.01 -7.69
CA LEU A 32 13.87 0.35 -8.54
C LEU A 32 15.30 0.30 -8.01
N ASP A 33 15.78 1.24 -7.20
CA ASP A 33 17.10 1.15 -6.56
C ASP A 33 17.10 1.97 -5.27
N GLN A 34 17.43 1.34 -4.16
CA GLN A 34 17.63 1.97 -2.85
C GLN A 34 18.97 1.53 -2.30
N ASP A 35 19.83 2.50 -2.00
CA ASP A 35 21.11 2.24 -1.37
C ASP A 35 20.96 2.20 0.14
N CYS A 36 21.16 1.01 0.71
CA CYS A 36 21.16 0.75 2.14
C CYS A 36 22.61 0.74 2.65
N GLU A 37 23.01 1.78 3.38
CA GLU A 37 24.29 1.80 4.09
C GLU A 37 24.23 0.82 5.27
N ILE A 38 24.94 -0.31 5.14
CA ILE A 38 25.04 -1.31 6.21
C ILE A 38 26.10 -0.87 7.23
N ASN A 39 27.24 -0.36 6.73
CA ASN A 39 28.31 0.25 7.51
C ASN A 39 29.20 1.13 6.63
N PHE A 40 30.26 1.72 7.19
CA PHE A 40 31.18 2.64 6.48
C PHE A 40 31.83 2.06 5.20
N LEU A 41 31.85 0.73 5.03
CA LEU A 41 32.53 0.05 3.92
C LEU A 41 31.58 -0.76 3.02
N LEU A 42 30.30 -0.87 3.36
CA LEU A 42 29.37 -1.75 2.68
C LEU A 42 28.01 -1.07 2.47
N THR A 43 27.64 -0.95 1.20
CA THR A 43 26.31 -0.51 0.76
C THR A 43 25.66 -1.69 0.03
N ALA A 44 24.40 -1.99 0.37
CA ALA A 44 23.58 -2.88 -0.42
C ALA A 44 22.64 -2.06 -1.30
N THR A 45 22.52 -2.40 -2.57
CA THR A 45 21.48 -1.87 -3.44
C THR A 45 20.31 -2.84 -3.44
N VAL A 46 19.12 -2.33 -3.14
CA VAL A 46 17.87 -3.09 -3.00
C VAL A 46 16.83 -2.51 -3.94
N SER A 47 16.14 -3.39 -4.66
CA SER A 47 15.06 -3.03 -5.58
C SER A 47 13.82 -3.86 -5.26
N LEU A 48 12.65 -3.25 -5.36
CA LEU A 48 11.36 -3.91 -5.27
C LEU A 48 10.57 -3.63 -6.53
N THR A 49 10.12 -4.68 -7.20
CA THR A 49 9.26 -4.59 -8.39
C THR A 49 7.98 -5.39 -8.20
N ASP A 50 7.00 -5.15 -9.06
CA ASP A 50 5.71 -5.88 -9.08
C ASP A 50 5.00 -5.81 -7.71
N ILE A 51 5.02 -4.62 -7.10
CA ILE A 51 4.49 -4.41 -5.76
C ILE A 51 2.96 -4.42 -5.82
N MET A 52 2.34 -5.36 -5.12
CA MET A 52 0.90 -5.44 -4.92
C MET A 52 0.55 -5.48 -3.44
N MET A 53 -0.54 -4.81 -3.07
CA MET A 53 -1.11 -4.85 -1.73
C MET A 53 -2.52 -5.41 -1.83
N MET A 54 -2.82 -6.49 -1.11
CA MET A 54 -4.12 -7.16 -1.15
C MET A 54 -4.74 -7.23 0.24
N ASN A 55 -6.06 -7.34 0.34
CA ASN A 55 -6.70 -7.60 1.64
C ASN A 55 -6.08 -8.83 2.30
N ASN A 56 -5.71 -8.69 3.58
CA ASN A 56 -5.10 -9.77 4.35
C ASN A 56 -6.11 -10.40 5.31
N GLY A 57 -6.79 -11.43 4.82
CA GLY A 57 -7.69 -12.26 5.62
C GLY A 57 -9.15 -12.11 5.22
N ALA A 58 -10.00 -11.97 6.24
CA ALA A 58 -11.45 -11.80 6.04
C ALA A 58 -11.80 -10.35 5.68
N ASP A 59 -13.01 -10.15 5.15
CA ASP A 59 -13.55 -8.83 4.82
C ASP A 59 -13.32 -7.82 5.97
N PHE A 60 -12.61 -6.74 5.67
CA PHE A 60 -12.24 -5.72 6.64
C PHE A 60 -12.65 -4.32 6.18
N PRO A 61 -13.96 -4.04 6.07
CA PRO A 61 -14.41 -2.72 5.65
C PRO A 61 -14.04 -1.67 6.70
N VAL A 62 -13.18 -0.74 6.33
CA VAL A 62 -12.97 0.51 7.09
C VAL A 62 -14.14 1.46 6.80
N SER A 63 -14.40 2.42 7.68
CA SER A 63 -15.63 3.21 7.57
C SER A 63 -15.48 4.66 7.98
N PHE A 64 -16.44 5.48 7.56
CA PHE A 64 -16.61 6.85 8.00
C PHE A 64 -18.08 7.25 8.02
N GLY A 65 -18.36 8.25 8.86
CA GLY A 65 -19.71 8.80 9.01
C GLY A 65 -20.17 9.54 7.77
N HIS A 66 -21.46 9.45 7.49
CA HIS A 66 -22.08 10.12 6.35
C HIS A 66 -23.46 10.69 6.72
N ASN A 67 -24.13 11.33 5.76
CA ASN A 67 -25.41 11.97 5.92
C ASN A 67 -26.37 11.58 4.78
N GLN A 68 -27.67 11.75 5.03
CA GLN A 68 -28.73 11.39 4.08
C GLN A 68 -28.62 12.12 2.73
N ALA A 69 -28.20 13.38 2.72
CA ALA A 69 -28.17 14.17 1.50
C ALA A 69 -27.12 13.66 0.50
N ASP A 70 -25.89 13.35 0.94
CA ASP A 70 -24.88 12.80 0.04
C ASP A 70 -25.13 11.30 -0.26
N HIS A 71 -25.75 10.54 0.64
CA HIS A 71 -26.25 9.19 0.32
C HIS A 71 -27.26 9.23 -0.84
N ASP A 72 -28.25 10.11 -0.77
CA ASP A 72 -29.27 10.27 -1.82
C ASP A 72 -28.65 10.78 -3.14
N ALA A 73 -27.51 11.49 -3.06
CA ALA A 73 -26.75 11.93 -4.22
C ALA A 73 -25.76 10.87 -4.76
N GLY A 74 -25.61 9.73 -4.08
CA GLY A 74 -24.60 8.71 -4.42
C GLY A 74 -23.17 9.24 -4.32
N VAL A 75 -22.91 10.14 -3.38
CA VAL A 75 -21.60 10.72 -3.13
C VAL A 75 -21.10 10.18 -1.80
N ALA A 76 -19.83 9.82 -1.67
CA ALA A 76 -19.20 9.49 -0.39
C ALA A 76 -17.87 10.21 -0.22
N MET A 77 -17.82 11.18 0.70
CA MET A 77 -16.63 11.98 0.98
C MET A 77 -16.26 11.87 2.46
N GLY A 78 -15.09 11.32 2.76
CA GLY A 78 -14.66 11.19 4.14
C GLY A 78 -13.30 10.53 4.31
N MET A 79 -12.86 10.44 5.57
CA MET A 79 -11.60 9.83 5.95
C MET A 79 -11.87 8.51 6.66
N THR A 80 -11.27 7.40 6.21
CA THR A 80 -11.44 6.11 6.88
C THR A 80 -10.94 6.16 8.33
N ASN A 81 -11.60 5.42 9.21
CA ASN A 81 -11.41 5.55 10.65
C ASN A 81 -10.17 4.83 11.20
N ILE A 82 -9.67 3.81 10.51
CA ILE A 82 -8.56 2.96 10.96
C ILE A 82 -7.72 2.49 9.75
N PRO A 83 -6.46 2.07 9.96
CA PRO A 83 -5.67 1.38 8.95
C PRO A 83 -6.36 0.11 8.41
N HIS A 84 -6.17 -0.18 7.13
CA HIS A 84 -6.68 -1.41 6.49
C HIS A 84 -5.57 -2.47 6.46
N PRO A 85 -5.77 -3.69 6.99
CA PRO A 85 -4.75 -4.74 6.96
C PRO A 85 -4.53 -5.20 5.52
N VAL A 86 -3.27 -5.37 5.15
CA VAL A 86 -2.90 -5.83 3.80
C VAL A 86 -1.74 -6.82 3.84
N LEU A 87 -1.66 -7.63 2.80
CA LEU A 87 -0.50 -8.44 2.47
C LEU A 87 0.18 -7.73 1.30
N THR A 88 1.40 -7.26 1.54
CA THR A 88 2.23 -6.67 0.48
C THR A 88 3.07 -7.77 -0.15
N THR A 89 2.93 -7.99 -1.44
CA THR A 89 3.77 -8.90 -2.23
C THR A 89 4.64 -8.12 -3.19
N ALA A 90 5.88 -8.53 -3.38
CA ALA A 90 6.79 -7.92 -4.37
C ALA A 90 7.86 -8.93 -4.82
N GLN A 91 8.57 -8.61 -5.90
CA GLN A 91 9.88 -9.19 -6.20
C GLN A 91 10.96 -8.32 -5.56
N ILE A 92 11.85 -8.92 -4.76
CA ILE A 92 13.01 -8.23 -4.19
C ILE A 92 14.30 -8.69 -4.88
N THR A 93 15.14 -7.74 -5.25
CA THR A 93 16.55 -8.00 -5.61
C THR A 93 17.43 -7.21 -4.67
N ALA A 94 18.43 -7.87 -4.08
CA ALA A 94 19.43 -7.21 -3.24
C ALA A 94 20.84 -7.69 -3.61
N THR A 95 21.80 -6.77 -3.66
CA THR A 95 23.22 -7.07 -3.91
C THR A 95 24.12 -6.08 -3.18
N THR A 96 25.28 -6.54 -2.72
CA THR A 96 26.36 -5.67 -2.23
C THR A 96 27.51 -5.53 -3.24
N ASP A 97 27.44 -6.22 -4.39
CA ASP A 97 28.38 -6.06 -5.48
C ASP A 97 27.73 -5.22 -6.60
N PRO A 98 28.22 -4.00 -6.87
CA PRO A 98 27.65 -3.13 -7.90
C PRO A 98 27.79 -3.69 -9.33
N ASN A 99 28.57 -4.77 -9.52
CA ASN A 99 28.77 -5.41 -10.82
C ASN A 99 27.98 -6.70 -11.00
N MET A 100 27.31 -7.19 -9.94
CA MET A 100 26.49 -8.40 -10.00
C MET A 100 25.05 -8.08 -9.60
N PRO A 101 24.07 -8.30 -10.51
CA PRO A 101 22.67 -8.09 -10.16
C PRO A 101 22.26 -9.06 -9.06
N GLY A 102 21.46 -8.56 -8.10
CA GLY A 102 20.85 -9.41 -7.09
C GLY A 102 19.97 -10.49 -7.71
N MET A 103 19.88 -11.65 -7.07
CA MET A 103 18.94 -12.69 -7.49
C MET A 103 17.52 -12.30 -7.04
N PRO A 104 16.53 -12.31 -7.95
CA PRO A 104 15.14 -12.06 -7.58
C PRO A 104 14.64 -13.09 -6.58
N SER A 105 13.89 -12.64 -5.59
CA SER A 105 13.22 -13.47 -4.59
C SER A 105 11.83 -12.93 -4.31
N ASP A 106 10.90 -13.82 -3.98
CA ASP A 106 9.55 -13.41 -3.58
C ASP A 106 9.58 -12.79 -2.18
N LEU A 107 8.93 -11.64 -2.04
CA LEU A 107 8.73 -10.95 -0.77
C LEU A 107 7.23 -10.95 -0.43
N ASN A 108 6.88 -11.37 0.79
CA ASN A 108 5.51 -11.37 1.30
C ASN A 108 5.49 -10.78 2.71
N LEU A 109 4.88 -9.61 2.86
CA LEU A 109 4.90 -8.85 4.11
C LEU A 109 3.50 -8.53 4.60
N ASP A 110 3.20 -8.98 5.81
CA ASP A 110 2.02 -8.52 6.54
C ASP A 110 2.18 -7.04 6.90
N GLY A 111 1.13 -6.26 6.64
CA GLY A 111 1.19 -4.82 6.77
C GLY A 111 -0.17 -4.16 6.92
N ASN A 112 -0.16 -2.83 6.81
CA ASN A 112 -1.37 -2.02 6.82
C ASN A 112 -1.25 -0.89 5.80
N LEU A 113 -2.39 -0.49 5.26
CA LEU A 113 -2.53 0.79 4.59
C LEU A 113 -2.88 1.86 5.63
N PRO A 114 -2.32 3.08 5.52
CA PRO A 114 -2.78 4.17 6.36
C PRO A 114 -4.27 4.44 6.10
N PRO A 115 -4.95 5.11 7.04
CA PRO A 115 -6.23 5.72 6.74
C PRO A 115 -6.15 6.51 5.43
N MET A 116 -7.20 6.44 4.63
CA MET A 116 -7.28 7.09 3.32
C MET A 116 -8.50 8.00 3.23
N ALA A 117 -8.34 9.10 2.52
CA ALA A 117 -9.47 9.95 2.15
C ALA A 117 -10.15 9.35 0.92
N VAL A 118 -11.46 9.30 0.96
CA VAL A 118 -12.34 8.67 -0.02
C VAL A 118 -13.21 9.78 -0.59
N ASP A 119 -13.23 9.91 -1.92
CA ASP A 119 -14.17 10.77 -2.65
C ASP A 119 -14.81 9.96 -3.77
N ALA A 120 -15.99 9.43 -3.50
CA ALA A 120 -16.80 8.69 -4.47
C ALA A 120 -17.92 9.59 -4.99
N THR A 121 -18.13 9.60 -6.31
CA THR A 121 -19.23 10.36 -6.93
C THR A 121 -20.03 9.51 -7.90
N GLY A 122 -21.28 9.93 -8.19
CA GLY A 122 -22.14 9.28 -9.18
C GLY A 122 -22.51 7.84 -8.82
N ALA A 123 -22.70 7.55 -7.53
CA ALA A 123 -22.95 6.22 -6.98
C ALA A 123 -21.84 5.20 -7.29
N GLY A 124 -20.58 5.63 -7.20
CA GLY A 124 -19.41 4.79 -7.47
C GLY A 124 -18.95 4.80 -8.94
N ALA A 125 -19.45 5.73 -9.77
CA ALA A 125 -18.98 5.92 -11.13
C ALA A 125 -17.53 6.42 -11.19
N SER A 126 -17.08 7.09 -10.14
CA SER A 126 -15.69 7.48 -9.90
C SER A 126 -15.40 7.39 -8.42
N LEU A 127 -14.21 6.92 -8.07
CA LEU A 127 -13.72 6.83 -6.71
C LEU A 127 -12.27 7.30 -6.66
N ASP A 128 -12.01 8.38 -5.92
CA ASP A 128 -10.66 8.80 -5.60
C ASP A 128 -10.29 8.31 -4.19
N LEU A 129 -9.15 7.63 -4.08
CA LEU A 129 -8.50 7.33 -2.82
C LEU A 129 -7.24 8.18 -2.68
N THR A 130 -7.17 8.99 -1.63
CA THR A 130 -6.01 9.83 -1.35
C THR A 130 -5.31 9.39 -0.06
N PHE A 131 -4.01 9.17 -0.16
CA PHE A 131 -3.11 8.89 0.94
C PHE A 131 -2.20 10.11 1.16
N ASP A 132 -1.96 10.49 2.41
CA ASP A 132 -1.11 11.64 2.75
C ASP A 132 -0.24 11.37 4.00
N ASP A 133 0.10 10.10 4.24
CA ASP A 133 1.02 9.73 5.32
C ASP A 133 2.33 9.18 4.74
N ALA A 134 3.25 10.11 4.49
CA ALA A 134 4.58 9.81 3.98
C ALA A 134 5.46 9.04 4.99
N ASN A 135 5.07 8.94 6.26
CA ASN A 135 5.86 8.28 7.30
C ASN A 135 5.22 6.99 7.83
N PHE A 136 4.01 6.66 7.39
CA PHE A 136 3.32 5.44 7.78
C PHE A 136 4.16 4.21 7.47
N VAL A 137 4.28 3.32 8.45
CA VAL A 137 4.97 2.04 8.27
C VAL A 137 3.96 1.06 7.70
N ILE A 138 4.08 0.79 6.40
CA ILE A 138 3.22 -0.15 5.69
C ILE A 138 3.56 -1.57 6.13
N ALA A 139 4.84 -1.92 6.08
CA ALA A 139 5.34 -3.23 6.46
C ALA A 139 6.79 -3.17 6.93
N MET A 140 7.21 -4.18 7.70
CA MET A 140 8.57 -4.34 8.18
C MET A 140 9.01 -5.78 8.02
N ASP A 141 10.29 -5.99 7.72
CA ASP A 141 10.91 -7.32 7.72
C ASP A 141 12.42 -7.22 7.92
N THR A 142 13.08 -8.36 8.09
CA THR A 142 14.53 -8.46 8.04
C THR A 142 14.89 -9.52 7.00
N PHE A 143 15.60 -9.14 5.94
CA PHE A 143 16.09 -10.08 4.94
C PHE A 143 17.61 -10.21 4.99
N MET A 144 18.11 -11.38 4.59
CA MET A 144 19.53 -11.71 4.67
C MET A 144 20.17 -11.69 3.28
N VAL A 145 21.23 -10.89 3.14
CA VAL A 145 22.14 -10.97 1.99
C VAL A 145 23.26 -11.93 2.34
N THR A 146 23.55 -12.92 1.49
CA THR A 146 24.52 -13.98 1.80
C THR A 146 25.83 -13.94 1.00
N ASP A 147 25.93 -13.08 -0.02
CA ASP A 147 27.10 -13.01 -0.92
C ASP A 147 27.53 -11.54 -1.14
N PRO A 148 28.81 -11.17 -0.90
CA PRO A 148 29.94 -11.98 -0.42
C PRO A 148 30.04 -12.06 1.10
N ILE A 149 29.20 -11.34 1.84
CA ILE A 149 29.18 -11.30 3.30
C ILE A 149 27.75 -11.48 3.77
N GLN A 150 27.56 -12.32 4.79
CA GLN A 150 26.27 -12.51 5.43
C GLN A 150 25.92 -11.27 6.27
N VAL A 151 24.85 -10.58 5.87
CA VAL A 151 24.32 -9.41 6.57
C VAL A 151 22.80 -9.48 6.63
N ASP A 152 22.25 -9.22 7.81
CA ASP A 152 20.81 -9.00 8.00
C ASP A 152 20.50 -7.52 7.77
N ILE A 153 19.54 -7.25 6.89
CA ILE A 153 19.09 -5.89 6.54
C ILE A 153 17.68 -5.71 7.07
N ASP A 154 17.51 -4.76 8.00
CA ASP A 154 16.21 -4.33 8.46
C ASP A 154 15.54 -3.48 7.38
N PHE A 155 14.41 -3.98 6.92
CA PHE A 155 13.61 -3.39 5.85
C PHE A 155 12.33 -2.77 6.42
N GLN A 156 12.01 -1.58 5.95
CA GLN A 156 10.74 -0.93 6.26
C GLN A 156 10.17 -0.33 4.98
N LEU A 157 9.01 -0.85 4.56
CA LEU A 157 8.22 -0.21 3.53
C LEU A 157 7.44 0.93 4.17
N ARG A 158 7.78 2.17 3.83
CA ARG A 158 7.20 3.38 4.41
C ARG A 158 6.68 4.35 3.37
N GLY A 159 5.62 5.03 3.74
CA GLY A 159 5.13 6.19 3.01
C GLY A 159 4.21 5.82 1.86
N LEU A 160 2.95 6.18 2.00
CA LEU A 160 1.97 6.15 0.93
C LEU A 160 1.41 7.55 0.77
N GLN A 161 1.66 8.15 -0.39
CA GLN A 161 1.22 9.49 -0.70
C GLN A 161 0.79 9.57 -2.16
N GLY A 162 -0.34 10.21 -2.39
CA GLY A 162 -0.90 10.40 -3.73
C GLY A 162 -2.38 10.08 -3.78
N THR A 163 -2.98 10.34 -4.93
CA THR A 163 -4.37 10.05 -5.21
C THR A 163 -4.44 9.05 -6.35
N VAL A 164 -5.17 7.96 -6.14
CA VAL A 164 -5.56 7.04 -7.22
C VAL A 164 -7.02 7.26 -7.56
N THR A 165 -7.31 7.46 -8.84
CA THR A 165 -8.68 7.50 -9.37
C THR A 165 -9.03 6.13 -9.92
N LEU A 166 -10.07 5.53 -9.36
CA LEU A 166 -10.64 4.26 -9.75
C LEU A 166 -11.97 4.50 -10.48
N THR A 167 -12.13 3.87 -11.63
CA THR A 167 -13.38 3.86 -12.39
C THR A 167 -13.83 2.40 -12.59
N PRO A 168 -15.15 2.12 -12.63
CA PRO A 168 -15.69 0.78 -12.84
C PRO A 168 -15.22 0.07 -14.11
#